data_AF-A0A559LZ74-F1
#
_entry.id   AF-A0A559LZ74-F1
#
_cell.length_a   1.000
_cell.length_b   1.000
_cell.length_c   1.000
_cell.angle_alpha   90.00
_cell.angle_beta   90.00
_cell.angle_gamma   90.00
#
_symmetry.space_group_name_H-M   'P 1'
#
loop_
_entity.id
_entity.type
_entity.pdbx_description
1 polymer ?
#
loop_
_entity_poly.entity_id
_entity_poly.type
_entity_poly.pdbx_seq_one_letter_code
_entity_poly.pdbx_strand_id
1 'polypeptide(L)'
;MRSLILLSTSAFFAVGLAQTQYTSTAAAAVAKARATALTESPTSNVAGKTFDRFVSIWCENTDYSMAAGDTNFQWAASKGVTLTNYLAIRHPSQPNYVAAVGGSTHGFTADTFQRIDSSARTIVDLLEAKGVSWSEYEQDSPYSGFEGNYVNQETGANDFVRKHK
;
A
#
# COMPACT_ATOMS: atom_id res chain seq x y z
N MET A 1 18.85 -55.07 -26.32
CA MET A 1 17.86 -54.45 -25.42
C MET A 1 18.37 -53.05 -25.07
N ARG A 2 17.73 -52.00 -25.56
CA ARG A 2 18.08 -50.60 -25.24
C ARG A 2 17.05 -50.09 -24.24
N SER A 3 17.45 -49.95 -22.98
CA SER A 3 16.59 -49.42 -21.92
C SER A 3 16.46 -47.90 -22.07
N LEU A 4 15.22 -47.44 -22.23
CA LEU A 4 14.84 -46.03 -22.24
C LEU A 4 14.49 -45.64 -20.79
N ILE A 5 15.27 -44.75 -20.18
CA ILE A 5 14.95 -44.17 -18.87
C ILE A 5 14.13 -42.90 -19.14
N LEU A 6 12.83 -42.95 -18.82
CA LEU A 6 11.99 -41.75 -18.74
C LEU A 6 12.30 -41.04 -17.42
N LEU A 7 12.91 -39.86 -17.49
CA LEU A 7 12.98 -38.93 -16.36
C LEU A 7 11.67 -38.13 -16.33
N SER A 8 10.78 -38.42 -15.39
CA SER A 8 9.62 -37.58 -15.11
C SER A 8 10.09 -36.34 -14.34
N THR A 9 10.16 -35.19 -15.01
CA THR A 9 10.34 -33.90 -14.34
C THR A 9 9.02 -33.50 -13.68
N SER A 10 8.93 -33.66 -12.36
CA SER A 10 7.87 -33.05 -11.56
C SER A 10 8.09 -31.55 -11.54
N ALA A 11 7.19 -30.80 -12.19
CA ALA A 11 7.15 -29.34 -12.07
C ALA A 11 6.63 -28.99 -10.67
N PHE A 12 7.51 -28.50 -9.80
CA PHE A 12 7.11 -27.85 -8.56
C PHE A 12 6.49 -26.49 -8.93
N PHE A 13 5.17 -26.36 -8.77
CA PHE A 13 4.54 -25.05 -8.72
C PHE A 13 4.99 -24.37 -7.42
N ALA A 14 5.86 -23.36 -7.54
CA ALA A 14 6.13 -22.47 -6.44
C ALA A 14 4.85 -21.67 -6.17
N VAL A 15 4.16 -22.01 -5.08
CA VAL A 15 3.12 -21.14 -4.52
C VAL A 15 3.83 -19.86 -4.08
N GLY A 16 3.56 -18.75 -4.74
CA GLY A 16 4.16 -17.46 -4.42
C GLY A 16 3.68 -16.99 -3.06
N LEU A 17 4.39 -17.34 -1.99
CA LEU A 17 4.20 -16.71 -0.68
C LEU A 17 4.39 -15.20 -0.84
N ALA A 18 3.53 -14.41 -0.20
CA ALA A 18 3.69 -12.97 -0.16
C ALA A 18 5.10 -12.62 0.36
N GLN A 19 5.85 -11.88 -0.44
CA GLN A 19 7.27 -11.63 -0.26
C GLN A 19 7.54 -10.91 1.09
N THR A 20 8.59 -11.33 1.79
CA THR A 20 9.12 -10.70 3.01
C THR A 20 10.57 -10.28 2.74
N GLN A 21 10.78 -9.23 1.97
CA GLN A 21 12.16 -8.83 1.62
C GLN A 21 12.64 -7.60 2.38
N TYR A 22 11.75 -6.70 2.80
CA TYR A 22 12.12 -5.37 3.27
C TYR A 22 11.61 -5.03 4.67
N THR A 23 11.72 -5.97 5.62
CA THR A 23 11.20 -5.84 6.99
C THR A 23 12.25 -5.51 8.05
N SER A 24 13.53 -5.37 7.69
CA SER A 24 14.60 -5.04 8.66
C SER A 24 14.41 -3.64 9.23
N THR A 25 14.43 -3.49 10.55
CA THR A 25 14.20 -2.21 11.22
C THR A 25 15.46 -1.59 11.84
N ALA A 26 16.60 -2.29 11.77
CA ALA A 26 17.87 -1.78 12.28
C ALA A 26 18.36 -0.60 11.43
N ALA A 27 18.69 0.53 12.06
CA ALA A 27 19.02 1.78 11.37
C ALA A 27 20.09 1.63 10.27
N ALA A 28 21.19 0.92 10.55
CA ALA A 28 22.25 0.70 9.57
C ALA A 28 21.78 -0.16 8.37
N ALA A 29 20.91 -1.15 8.60
CA ALA A 29 20.36 -1.99 7.54
C ALA A 29 19.36 -1.20 6.68
N VAL A 30 18.50 -0.40 7.31
CA VAL A 30 17.56 0.49 6.63
C VAL A 30 18.30 1.54 5.80
N ALA A 31 19.35 2.16 6.35
CA ALA A 31 20.18 3.13 5.63
C ALA A 31 20.86 2.51 4.40
N LYS A 32 21.40 1.29 4.54
CA LYS A 32 21.98 0.55 3.42
C LYS A 32 20.95 0.20 2.34
N ALA A 33 19.77 -0.26 2.75
CA ALA A 33 18.68 -0.55 1.82
C ALA A 33 18.22 0.71 1.07
N ARG A 34 17.96 1.81 1.81
CA ARG A 34 17.60 3.12 1.26
C ARG A 34 18.59 3.60 0.21
N ALA A 35 19.89 3.44 0.43
CA ALA A 35 20.92 3.87 -0.51
C ALA A 35 20.90 3.14 -1.88
N THR A 36 20.20 2.01 -1.96
CA THR A 36 20.10 1.18 -3.17
C THR A 36 18.66 0.91 -3.61
N ALA A 37 17.68 1.49 -2.90
CA ALA A 37 16.27 1.29 -3.20
C ALA A 37 15.94 1.92 -4.55
N LEU A 38 15.27 1.15 -5.40
CA LEU A 38 14.79 1.63 -6.69
C LEU A 38 13.47 2.38 -6.49
N THR A 39 13.54 3.70 -6.43
CA THR A 39 12.36 4.57 -6.40
C THR A 39 12.06 5.04 -7.82
N GLU A 40 11.06 4.44 -8.44
CA GLU A 40 10.58 4.84 -9.75
C GLU A 40 9.43 5.83 -9.62
N SER A 41 9.30 6.71 -10.61
CA SER A 41 8.13 7.59 -10.79
C SER A 41 7.65 7.46 -12.23
N PRO A 42 7.09 6.28 -12.59
CA PRO A 42 6.70 6.03 -13.97
C PRO A 42 5.61 6.99 -14.39
N THR A 43 5.64 7.38 -15.66
CA THR A 43 4.57 8.16 -16.27
C THR A 43 3.87 7.31 -17.32
N SER A 44 2.60 7.56 -17.52
CA SER A 44 1.82 6.97 -18.58
C SER A 44 1.02 8.05 -19.30
N ASN A 45 0.69 7.81 -20.56
CA ASN A 45 -0.14 8.70 -21.37
C ASN A 45 -1.40 7.96 -21.79
N VAL A 46 -2.17 7.52 -20.81
CA VAL A 46 -3.46 6.83 -21.01
C VAL A 46 -4.57 7.86 -20.80
N ALA A 47 -5.28 8.19 -21.88
CA ALA A 47 -6.41 9.10 -21.81
C ALA A 47 -7.56 8.47 -21.04
N GLY A 48 -8.07 9.18 -20.04
CA GLY A 48 -9.22 8.72 -19.26
C GLY A 48 -10.55 9.04 -19.91
N LYS A 49 -11.62 8.40 -19.43
CA LYS A 49 -12.98 8.68 -19.91
C LYS A 49 -13.51 10.04 -19.40
N THR A 50 -13.16 10.38 -18.16
CA THR A 50 -13.64 11.60 -17.48
C THR A 50 -12.48 12.45 -16.96
N PHE A 51 -11.39 11.83 -16.52
CA PHE A 51 -10.19 12.47 -16.00
C PHE A 51 -8.97 11.62 -16.36
N ASP A 52 -7.83 12.26 -16.60
CA ASP A 52 -6.57 11.58 -16.93
C ASP A 52 -5.77 11.22 -15.68
N ARG A 53 -6.10 11.82 -14.52
CA ARG A 53 -5.39 11.63 -13.25
C ARG A 53 -6.35 11.53 -12.10
N PHE A 54 -6.05 10.62 -11.19
CA PHE A 54 -6.77 10.45 -9.93
C PHE A 54 -5.76 10.48 -8.79
N VAL A 55 -6.06 11.26 -7.75
CA VAL A 55 -5.25 11.37 -6.55
C VAL A 55 -6.18 11.20 -5.35
N SER A 56 -5.80 10.31 -4.43
CA SER A 56 -6.47 10.12 -3.15
C SER A 56 -5.48 10.43 -2.04
N ILE A 57 -5.88 11.29 -1.10
CA ILE A 57 -5.05 11.68 0.05
C ILE A 57 -5.75 11.13 1.29
N TRP A 58 -5.00 10.39 2.10
CA TRP A 58 -5.48 9.78 3.32
C TRP A 58 -4.81 10.47 4.51
N CYS A 59 -5.64 11.00 5.40
CA CYS A 59 -5.17 11.66 6.61
C CYS A 59 -5.51 10.76 7.80
N GLU A 60 -4.46 10.18 8.41
CA GLU A 60 -4.59 9.28 9.55
C GLU A 60 -5.35 9.97 10.71
N ASN A 61 -6.18 9.19 11.41
CA ASN A 61 -6.90 9.63 12.62
C ASN A 61 -7.70 10.94 12.49
N THR A 62 -8.12 11.30 11.27
CA THR A 62 -8.88 12.52 11.01
C THR A 62 -10.36 12.20 10.81
N ASP A 63 -11.21 12.60 11.75
CA ASP A 63 -12.66 12.48 11.62
C ASP A 63 -13.27 13.67 10.88
N TYR A 64 -14.56 13.57 10.55
CA TYR A 64 -15.28 14.62 9.81
C TYR A 64 -15.24 15.97 10.53
N SER A 65 -15.40 16.00 11.85
CA SER A 65 -15.45 17.27 12.61
C SER A 65 -14.09 17.94 12.63
N MET A 66 -13.01 17.16 12.80
CA MET A 66 -11.63 17.64 12.69
C MET A 66 -11.36 18.19 11.29
N ALA A 67 -11.72 17.42 10.25
CA ALA A 67 -11.51 17.85 8.87
C ALA A 67 -12.32 19.12 8.52
N ALA A 68 -13.61 19.15 8.88
CA ALA A 68 -14.49 20.28 8.61
C ALA A 68 -14.08 21.55 9.40
N GLY A 69 -13.36 21.40 10.51
CA GLY A 69 -12.82 22.50 11.30
C GLY A 69 -11.51 23.09 10.76
N ASP A 70 -10.80 22.37 9.89
CA ASP A 70 -9.52 22.82 9.34
C ASP A 70 -9.70 23.73 8.11
N THR A 71 -9.01 24.88 8.10
CA THR A 71 -9.15 25.87 7.02
C THR A 71 -8.66 25.39 5.65
N ASN A 72 -7.68 24.48 5.60
CA ASN A 72 -7.19 23.92 4.34
C ASN A 72 -8.21 22.94 3.76
N PHE A 73 -8.83 22.11 4.61
CA PHE A 73 -9.89 21.21 4.15
C PHE A 73 -11.18 21.96 3.80
N GLN A 74 -11.51 23.06 4.48
CA GLN A 74 -12.59 23.95 4.07
C GLN A 74 -12.33 24.56 2.69
N TRP A 75 -11.10 25.01 2.44
CA TRP A 75 -10.70 25.48 1.11
C TRP A 75 -10.85 24.38 0.06
N ALA A 76 -10.39 23.15 0.34
CA ALA A 76 -10.52 22.03 -0.58
C ALA A 76 -12.00 21.68 -0.86
N ALA A 77 -12.83 21.64 0.19
CA ALA A 77 -14.27 21.41 0.07
C ALA A 77 -14.96 22.45 -0.82
N SER A 78 -14.51 23.72 -0.79
CA SER A 78 -15.04 24.78 -1.67
C SER A 78 -14.80 24.52 -3.16
N LYS A 79 -13.92 23.58 -3.52
CA LYS A 79 -13.56 23.22 -4.91
C LYS A 79 -14.28 21.98 -5.43
N GLY A 80 -15.12 21.33 -4.60
CA GLY A 80 -15.71 20.06 -4.97
C GLY A 80 -16.97 19.72 -4.19
N VAL A 81 -17.15 18.43 -3.95
CA VAL A 81 -18.31 17.87 -3.25
C VAL A 81 -17.85 17.29 -1.93
N THR A 82 -18.46 17.74 -0.84
CA THR A 82 -18.26 17.16 0.49
C THR A 82 -19.15 15.94 0.68
N LEU A 83 -18.56 14.80 1.00
CA LEU A 83 -19.30 13.57 1.30
C LEU A 83 -19.66 13.54 2.80
N THR A 84 -20.87 13.96 3.15
CA THR A 84 -21.34 14.05 4.55
C THR A 84 -21.84 12.73 5.13
N ASN A 85 -21.90 11.67 4.32
CA ASN A 85 -22.28 10.32 4.73
C ASN A 85 -21.27 9.26 4.24
N TYR A 86 -19.98 9.62 4.26
CA TYR A 86 -18.88 8.70 3.97
C TYR A 86 -18.38 8.10 5.28
N LEU A 87 -18.63 6.81 5.47
CA LEU A 87 -18.39 6.10 6.73
C LEU A 87 -17.23 5.12 6.58
N ALA A 88 -16.44 4.96 7.65
CA ALA A 88 -15.47 3.89 7.74
C ALA A 88 -16.16 2.52 7.69
N ILE A 89 -15.47 1.53 7.11
CA ILE A 89 -15.93 0.14 7.07
C ILE A 89 -15.83 -0.48 8.46
N ARG A 90 -14.74 -0.19 9.19
CA ARG A 90 -14.52 -0.70 10.54
C ARG A 90 -13.53 0.16 11.31
N HIS A 91 -13.56 0.05 12.64
CA HIS A 91 -12.43 0.42 13.49
C HIS A 91 -11.73 -0.85 14.03
N PRO A 92 -10.40 -0.88 14.15
CA PRO A 92 -9.43 0.21 13.86
C PRO A 92 -9.16 0.43 12.36
N SER A 93 -8.18 1.27 11.98
CA SER A 93 -8.04 1.84 10.62
C SER A 93 -7.59 0.83 9.55
N GLN A 94 -6.77 -0.19 9.89
CA GLN A 94 -6.18 -1.10 8.90
C GLN A 94 -7.16 -1.76 7.90
N PRO A 95 -8.32 -2.30 8.32
CA PRO A 95 -9.30 -2.88 7.40
C PRO A 95 -9.82 -1.89 6.34
N ASN A 96 -9.82 -0.58 6.61
CA ASN A 96 -10.26 0.43 5.65
C ASN A 96 -9.25 0.61 4.51
N TYR A 97 -7.95 0.64 4.83
CA TYR A 97 -6.88 0.71 3.82
C TYR A 97 -6.92 -0.50 2.88
N VAL A 98 -7.02 -1.69 3.49
CA VAL A 98 -7.12 -2.96 2.75
C VAL A 98 -8.34 -2.96 1.82
N ALA A 99 -9.50 -2.54 2.31
CA ALA A 99 -10.71 -2.51 1.51
C ALA A 99 -10.74 -1.41 0.44
N ALA A 100 -10.05 -0.29 0.64
CA ALA A 100 -9.97 0.75 -0.39
C ALA A 100 -9.17 0.31 -1.63
N VAL A 101 -8.16 -0.53 -1.44
CA VAL A 101 -7.31 -1.02 -2.54
C VAL A 101 -7.82 -2.35 -3.11
N GLY A 102 -8.31 -3.25 -2.24
CA GLY A 102 -8.74 -4.61 -2.59
C GLY A 102 -10.26 -4.81 -2.71
N GLY A 103 -11.09 -3.83 -2.37
CA GLY A 103 -12.56 -3.93 -2.39
C GLY A 103 -13.16 -4.86 -1.33
N SER A 104 -12.33 -5.40 -0.42
CA SER A 104 -12.71 -6.31 0.67
C SER A 104 -11.76 -6.12 1.85
N THR A 105 -12.20 -6.42 3.08
CA THR A 105 -11.30 -6.40 4.24
C THR A 105 -10.34 -7.60 4.26
N HIS A 106 -10.55 -8.61 3.40
CA HIS A 106 -9.78 -9.86 3.38
C HIS A 106 -9.68 -10.55 4.75
N GLY A 107 -10.71 -10.41 5.59
CA GLY A 107 -10.76 -11.00 6.93
C GLY A 107 -10.04 -10.19 8.02
N PHE A 108 -9.44 -9.05 7.68
CA PHE A 108 -8.82 -8.17 8.66
C PHE A 108 -9.90 -7.54 9.55
N THR A 109 -9.72 -7.68 10.86
CA THR A 109 -10.63 -7.17 11.90
C THR A 109 -9.91 -6.35 12.97
N ALA A 110 -8.60 -6.15 12.85
CA ALA A 110 -7.80 -5.35 13.77
C ALA A 110 -6.46 -4.99 13.11
N ASP A 111 -5.71 -4.06 13.70
CA ASP A 111 -4.37 -3.70 13.22
C ASP A 111 -3.37 -4.80 13.55
N THR A 112 -3.24 -5.74 12.63
CA THR A 112 -2.43 -6.93 12.77
C THR A 112 -1.32 -6.94 11.72
N PHE A 113 -0.20 -7.55 12.08
CA PHE A 113 0.83 -7.83 11.10
C PHE A 113 0.44 -9.11 10.35
N GLN A 114 -0.46 -8.96 9.39
CA GLN A 114 -0.91 -10.02 8.51
C GLN A 114 -0.58 -9.67 7.06
N ARG A 115 -0.58 -10.68 6.20
CA ARG A 115 -0.42 -10.53 4.76
C ARG A 115 -1.66 -11.01 4.06
N ILE A 116 -2.00 -10.32 2.98
CA ILE A 116 -3.00 -10.77 2.04
C ILE A 116 -2.30 -11.70 1.06
N ASP A 117 -3.01 -12.76 0.65
CA ASP A 117 -2.49 -13.71 -0.33
C ASP A 117 -2.15 -13.01 -1.66
N SER A 118 -1.09 -13.47 -2.32
CA SER A 118 -0.61 -12.87 -3.57
C SER A 118 -1.59 -13.03 -4.75
N SER A 119 -2.57 -13.93 -4.63
CA SER A 119 -3.64 -14.09 -5.62
C SER A 119 -4.77 -13.07 -5.48
N ALA A 120 -4.80 -12.29 -4.39
CA ALA A 120 -5.78 -11.23 -4.22
C ALA A 120 -5.60 -10.15 -5.29
N ARG A 121 -6.70 -9.75 -5.92
CA ARG A 121 -6.69 -8.70 -6.93
C ARG A 121 -7.06 -7.36 -6.31
N THR A 122 -6.42 -6.32 -6.79
CA THR A 122 -6.54 -4.95 -6.33
C THR A 122 -6.84 -4.02 -7.52
N ILE A 123 -7.12 -2.76 -7.23
CA ILE A 123 -7.20 -1.72 -8.27
C ILE A 123 -5.88 -1.59 -9.05
N VAL A 124 -4.73 -1.89 -8.43
CA VAL A 124 -3.42 -1.83 -9.07
C VAL A 124 -3.31 -2.82 -10.22
N ASP A 125 -3.80 -4.05 -10.07
CA ASP A 125 -3.82 -5.04 -11.16
C ASP A 125 -4.56 -4.52 -12.40
N LEU A 126 -5.63 -3.75 -12.19
CA LEU A 126 -6.41 -3.15 -13.28
C LEU A 126 -5.64 -2.00 -13.96
N LEU A 127 -4.89 -1.21 -13.19
CA LEU A 127 -4.06 -0.12 -13.71
C LEU A 127 -2.89 -0.69 -14.54
N GLU A 128 -2.18 -1.68 -14.01
CA GLU A 128 -1.05 -2.32 -14.68
C GLU A 128 -1.47 -3.04 -15.96
N ALA A 129 -2.59 -3.76 -15.95
CA ALA A 129 -3.14 -4.41 -17.14
C ALA A 129 -3.50 -3.41 -18.27
N LYS A 130 -3.65 -2.12 -17.95
CA LYS A 130 -3.91 -1.05 -18.90
C LYS A 130 -2.71 -0.13 -19.14
N GLY A 131 -1.55 -0.43 -18.54
CA GLY A 131 -0.36 0.41 -18.64
C GLY A 131 -0.53 1.79 -18.00
N VAL A 132 -1.46 1.93 -17.03
CA VAL A 132 -1.65 3.16 -16.27
C VAL A 132 -0.61 3.18 -15.15
N SER A 133 0.24 4.21 -15.17
CA SER A 133 1.23 4.45 -14.13
C SER A 133 0.53 4.80 -12.81
N TRP A 134 1.05 4.25 -11.71
CA TRP A 134 0.58 4.54 -10.37
C TRP A 134 1.76 4.71 -9.41
N SER A 135 1.52 5.37 -8.28
CA SER A 135 2.52 5.52 -7.22
C SER A 135 1.78 5.67 -5.89
N GLU A 136 2.43 5.19 -4.83
CA GLU A 136 1.99 5.35 -3.45
C GLU A 136 3.07 6.13 -2.69
N TYR A 137 2.61 7.01 -1.81
CA TYR A 137 3.46 7.84 -0.98
C TYR A 137 2.97 7.73 0.45
N GLU A 138 3.81 7.20 1.32
CA GLU A 138 3.50 7.00 2.72
C GLU A 138 4.40 7.91 3.55
N GLN A 139 3.79 8.62 4.50
CA GLN A 139 4.50 9.55 5.38
C GLN A 139 5.66 8.83 6.07
N ASP A 140 6.85 9.43 6.02
CA ASP A 140 8.07 9.00 6.70
C ASP A 140 8.58 7.59 6.30
N SER A 141 8.04 7.01 5.21
CA SER A 141 8.50 5.71 4.70
C SER A 141 10.00 5.75 4.37
N PRO A 142 10.81 4.83 4.92
CA PRO A 142 12.26 4.90 4.76
C PRO A 142 12.74 4.77 3.32
N TYR A 143 12.04 3.99 2.48
CA TYR A 143 12.33 3.79 1.06
C TYR A 143 11.18 3.03 0.40
N SER A 144 11.09 3.08 -0.94
CA SER A 144 10.06 2.38 -1.71
C SER A 144 10.07 0.87 -1.46
N GLY A 145 8.93 0.32 -1.04
CA GLY A 145 8.76 -1.10 -0.74
C GLY A 145 9.17 -1.51 0.67
N PHE A 146 9.43 -0.58 1.60
CA PHE A 146 9.65 -0.91 3.00
C PHE A 146 8.41 -1.56 3.64
N GLU A 147 8.58 -2.70 4.31
CA GLU A 147 7.48 -3.50 4.88
C GLU A 147 7.49 -3.53 6.42
N GLY A 148 8.38 -2.77 7.06
CA GLY A 148 8.59 -2.75 8.51
C GLY A 148 7.90 -1.61 9.24
N ASN A 149 8.26 -1.44 10.51
CA ASN A 149 8.06 -0.19 11.24
C ASN A 149 9.42 0.47 11.45
N TYR A 150 9.48 1.78 11.44
CA TYR A 150 10.69 2.55 11.65
C TYR A 150 10.46 3.64 12.70
N VAL A 151 11.44 3.83 13.56
CA VAL A 151 11.40 4.83 14.62
C VAL A 151 12.41 5.92 14.33
N ASN A 152 12.13 7.11 14.83
CA ASN A 152 13.08 8.19 14.84
C ASN A 152 14.25 7.80 15.76
N GLN A 153 15.49 7.89 15.25
CA GLN A 153 16.68 7.40 15.95
C GLN A 153 17.14 8.31 17.10
N GLU A 154 16.63 9.54 17.16
CA GLU A 154 16.95 10.51 18.21
C GLU A 154 15.88 10.50 19.31
N THR A 155 14.61 10.53 18.92
CA THR A 155 13.49 10.69 19.87
C THR A 155 12.84 9.37 20.26
N GLY A 156 13.06 8.30 19.50
CA GLY A 156 12.39 7.00 19.69
C GLY A 156 10.89 7.02 19.34
N ALA A 157 10.37 8.15 18.85
CA ALA A 157 8.99 8.23 18.36
C ALA A 157 8.80 7.37 17.11
N ASN A 158 7.56 6.96 16.84
CA ASN A 158 7.23 6.34 15.56
C ASN A 158 7.50 7.34 14.43
N ASP A 159 8.26 6.91 13.44
CA ASP A 159 8.53 7.66 12.21
C ASP A 159 7.60 7.09 11.14
N PHE A 160 7.83 5.82 10.77
CA PHE A 160 6.98 5.06 9.87
C PHE A 160 6.38 3.86 10.57
N VAL A 161 5.10 3.61 10.32
CA VAL A 161 4.47 2.36 10.74
C VAL A 161 3.69 1.78 9.58
N ARG A 162 3.98 0.51 9.23
CA ARG A 162 3.16 -0.25 8.26
C ARG A 162 1.71 -0.38 8.71
N LYS A 163 1.47 -0.28 10.02
CA LYS A 163 0.13 -0.26 10.62
C LYS A 163 0.01 0.93 11.56
N HIS A 164 -1.01 1.73 11.34
CA HIS A 164 -1.39 2.79 12.26
C HIS A 164 -2.28 2.18 13.36
N LYS A 165 -2.16 2.69 14.59
CA LYS A 165 -2.90 2.24 15.78
C LYS A 165 -3.75 3.37 16.31
#